data_AF-A0A2G6ENJ5-F1
#
_entry.id   AF-A0A2G6ENJ5-F1
#
_cell.length_a   1.000
_cell.length_b   1.000
_cell.length_c   1.000
_cell.angle_alpha   90.00
_cell.angle_beta   90.00
_cell.angle_gamma   90.00
#
_symmetry.space_group_name_H-M   'P 1'
#
loop_
_entity.id
_entity.type
_entity.pdbx_description
1 polymer ?
#
loop_
_entity_poly.entity_id
_entity_poly.type
_entity_poly.pdbx_seq_one_letter_code
_entity_poly.pdbx_strand_id
1 'polypeptide(L)'
;MKKFITLLLLCLTLNAFSQSEALKKIRERNRQANYIIVAFEQIKENKRMPKPMISNGQFRYAKGKGLIWEVLVPFPSRALLVDDAVYIEHDGQWQRDENDPMNHLAGEVLSELLSGDWQQLDEAFEERASEVSANGDWRVTLQTTNSWLAKSIDHIVLAGNANLEQVAVYGRKGNVSRLKFNGFLYQNTPLTAEQEREFDHH
;
A
#
# COMPACT_ATOMS: atom_id res chain seq x y z
N MET A 1 -52.93 -35.24 -2.91
CA MET A 1 -52.45 -34.03 -2.20
C MET A 1 -51.02 -33.76 -2.62
N LYS A 2 -50.77 -32.53 -3.10
CA LYS A 2 -49.56 -32.05 -3.76
C LYS A 2 -48.37 -32.03 -2.80
N LYS A 3 -47.17 -32.41 -3.28
CA LYS A 3 -45.92 -31.76 -2.84
C LYS A 3 -45.05 -31.50 -4.06
N PHE A 4 -45.00 -30.22 -4.43
CA PHE A 4 -44.16 -29.66 -5.46
C PHE A 4 -42.69 -29.84 -5.08
N ILE A 5 -41.91 -30.44 -5.97
CA ILE A 5 -40.45 -30.40 -5.93
C ILE A 5 -40.05 -29.09 -6.61
N THR A 6 -39.87 -28.04 -5.80
CA THR A 6 -39.28 -26.78 -6.27
C THR A 6 -37.77 -26.96 -6.28
N LEU A 7 -37.22 -27.31 -7.44
CA LEU A 7 -35.79 -27.23 -7.72
C LEU A 7 -35.45 -25.74 -7.94
N LEU A 8 -35.16 -25.04 -6.86
CA LEU A 8 -34.63 -23.68 -6.89
C LEU A 8 -33.16 -23.77 -7.31
N LEU A 9 -32.90 -23.65 -8.61
CA LEU A 9 -31.55 -23.48 -9.16
C LEU A 9 -31.05 -22.09 -8.72
N LEU A 10 -30.48 -22.03 -7.51
CA LEU A 10 -29.82 -20.85 -6.99
C LEU A 10 -28.50 -20.71 -7.76
N CYS A 11 -28.53 -20.02 -8.89
CA CYS A 11 -27.33 -19.45 -9.49
C CYS A 11 -26.74 -18.46 -8.47
N LEU A 12 -25.88 -18.96 -7.57
CA LEU A 12 -24.88 -18.13 -6.93
C LEU A 12 -24.02 -17.58 -8.06
N THR A 13 -24.30 -16.36 -8.49
CA THR A 13 -23.27 -15.53 -9.08
C THR A 13 -22.27 -15.28 -7.96
N LEU A 14 -21.26 -16.15 -7.88
CA LEU A 14 -19.99 -15.82 -7.26
C LEU A 14 -19.55 -14.54 -7.98
N ASN A 15 -19.70 -13.39 -7.31
CA ASN A 15 -18.93 -12.21 -7.64
C ASN A 15 -17.48 -12.57 -7.33
N ALA A 16 -16.86 -13.30 -8.26
CA ALA A 16 -15.42 -13.47 -8.26
C ALA A 16 -14.88 -12.05 -8.40
N PHE A 17 -14.17 -11.61 -7.38
CA PHE A 17 -13.37 -10.40 -7.40
C PHE A 17 -12.46 -10.48 -8.63
N SER A 18 -12.85 -9.82 -9.72
CA SER A 18 -12.01 -9.74 -10.89
C SER A 18 -11.09 -8.56 -10.71
N GLN A 19 -10.11 -8.71 -9.81
CA GLN A 19 -9.03 -7.75 -9.69
C GLN A 19 -8.43 -7.53 -11.08
N SER A 20 -8.20 -6.25 -11.42
CA SER A 20 -7.54 -5.84 -12.66
C SER A 20 -6.36 -6.76 -12.99
N GLU A 21 -6.29 -7.23 -14.24
CA GLU A 21 -5.19 -8.07 -14.72
C GLU A 21 -3.82 -7.38 -14.51
N ALA A 22 -3.79 -6.05 -14.54
CA ALA A 22 -2.58 -5.28 -14.26
C ALA A 22 -2.15 -5.40 -12.78
N LEU A 23 -3.10 -5.31 -11.85
CA LEU A 23 -2.82 -5.48 -10.42
C LEU A 23 -2.32 -6.89 -10.11
N LYS A 24 -2.91 -7.93 -10.73
CA LYS A 24 -2.43 -9.31 -10.59
C LYS A 24 -0.97 -9.47 -11.02
N LYS A 25 -0.58 -8.87 -12.15
CA LYS A 25 0.81 -8.89 -12.64
C LYS A 25 1.77 -8.15 -11.72
N ILE A 26 1.36 -7.01 -11.16
CA ILE A 26 2.15 -6.27 -10.18
C ILE A 26 2.34 -7.10 -8.92
N ARG A 27 1.26 -7.68 -8.39
CA ARG A 27 1.27 -8.57 -7.23
C ARG A 27 2.26 -9.71 -7.42
N GLU A 28 2.17 -10.44 -8.54
CA GLU A 28 3.04 -11.59 -8.82
C GLU A 28 4.52 -11.21 -8.91
N ARG A 29 4.85 -10.15 -9.66
CA ARG A 29 6.24 -9.67 -9.76
C ARG A 29 6.79 -9.26 -8.39
N ASN A 30 6.00 -8.53 -7.60
CA ASN A 30 6.42 -8.07 -6.29
C ASN A 30 6.69 -9.25 -5.33
N ARG A 31 5.87 -10.32 -5.39
CA ARG A 31 6.08 -11.55 -4.58
C ARG A 31 7.39 -12.29 -4.89
N GLN A 32 7.88 -12.17 -6.12
CA GLN A 32 9.12 -12.78 -6.59
C GLN A 32 10.38 -12.01 -6.13
N ALA A 33 10.22 -10.74 -5.76
CA ALA A 33 11.33 -9.93 -5.27
C ALA A 33 11.64 -10.23 -3.81
N ASN A 34 12.92 -10.36 -3.50
CA ASN A 34 13.42 -10.40 -2.12
C ASN A 34 13.75 -8.99 -1.61
N TYR A 35 14.11 -8.07 -2.51
CA TYR A 35 14.41 -6.69 -2.18
C TYR A 35 13.89 -5.74 -3.26
N ILE A 36 13.31 -4.62 -2.83
CA ILE A 36 12.82 -3.56 -3.71
C ILE A 36 13.32 -2.22 -3.20
N ILE A 37 13.91 -1.43 -4.10
CA ILE A 37 14.17 -0.01 -3.86
C ILE A 37 13.28 0.80 -4.80
N VAL A 38 12.63 1.83 -4.28
CA VAL A 38 11.87 2.77 -5.12
C VAL A 38 11.91 4.17 -4.53
N ALA A 39 12.18 5.16 -5.37
CA ALA A 39 12.10 6.56 -4.98
C ALA A 39 10.64 7.03 -4.97
N PHE A 40 10.31 7.99 -4.11
CA PHE A 40 8.98 8.59 -4.08
C PHE A 40 9.01 10.11 -4.01
N GLU A 41 7.97 10.72 -4.56
CA GLU A 41 7.52 12.07 -4.21
C GLU A 41 6.13 11.95 -3.57
N GLN A 42 5.94 12.63 -2.45
CA GLN A 42 4.69 12.65 -1.70
C GLN A 42 4.16 14.07 -1.58
N ILE A 43 2.84 14.21 -1.72
CA ILE A 43 2.10 15.43 -1.42
C ILE A 43 1.04 15.09 -0.36
N LYS A 44 1.11 15.74 0.81
CA LYS A 44 0.15 15.63 1.90
C LYS A 44 -0.61 16.93 2.06
N GLU A 45 -1.93 16.85 1.95
CA GLU A 45 -2.86 17.96 2.09
C GLU A 45 -3.78 17.72 3.28
N ASN A 46 -4.02 18.75 4.10
CA ASN A 46 -5.10 18.73 5.09
C ASN A 46 -5.60 20.16 5.35
N LYS A 47 -6.81 20.26 5.92
CA LYS A 47 -7.47 21.55 6.17
C LYS A 47 -6.76 22.47 7.18
N ARG A 48 -5.80 21.96 7.96
CA ARG A 48 -5.05 22.76 8.95
C ARG A 48 -3.78 23.35 8.37
N MET A 49 -3.32 22.88 7.21
CA MET A 49 -2.12 23.37 6.56
C MET A 49 -2.48 24.42 5.50
N PRO A 50 -1.84 25.61 5.51
CA PRO A 50 -2.11 26.64 4.52
C PRO A 50 -1.58 26.28 3.12
N LYS A 51 -0.62 25.35 3.03
CA LYS A 51 -0.05 24.81 1.79
C LYS A 51 0.15 23.30 1.93
N PRO A 52 0.10 22.54 0.83
CA PRO A 52 0.46 21.12 0.86
C PRO A 52 1.89 20.93 1.34
N MET A 53 2.13 19.87 2.11
CA MET A 53 3.48 19.41 2.43
C MET A 53 3.97 18.51 1.30
N ILE A 54 5.09 18.87 0.69
CA ILE A 54 5.74 18.07 -0.35
C ILE A 54 6.98 17.44 0.27
N SER A 55 7.09 16.12 0.19
CA SER A 55 8.26 15.38 0.65
C SER A 55 8.75 14.42 -0.44
N ASN A 56 10.02 14.03 -0.36
CA ASN A 56 10.57 13.00 -1.22
C ASN A 56 11.51 12.09 -0.43
N GLY A 57 11.80 10.94 -0.99
CA GLY A 57 12.71 9.99 -0.39
C GLY A 57 12.68 8.65 -1.09
N GLN A 58 12.91 7.59 -0.32
CA GLN A 58 12.99 6.23 -0.84
C GLN A 58 12.32 5.21 0.08
N PHE A 59 11.75 4.19 -0.53
CA PHE A 59 11.31 2.97 0.12
C PHE A 59 12.32 1.87 -0.14
N ARG A 60 12.62 1.09 0.89
CA ARG A 60 13.38 -0.14 0.80
C ARG A 60 12.56 -1.26 1.45
N TYR A 61 12.07 -2.18 0.64
CA TYR A 61 11.35 -3.35 1.12
C TYR A 61 12.26 -4.57 1.06
N ALA A 62 12.24 -5.39 2.12
CA ALA A 62 12.96 -6.65 2.18
C ALA A 62 12.01 -7.76 2.65
N LYS A 63 11.96 -8.85 1.88
CA LYS A 63 11.07 -9.99 2.15
C LYS A 63 11.38 -10.61 3.51
N GLY A 64 10.38 -10.66 4.38
CA GLY A 64 10.50 -11.17 5.75
C GLY A 64 11.25 -10.25 6.71
N LYS A 65 11.58 -9.01 6.30
CA LYS A 65 12.26 -8.00 7.13
C LYS A 65 11.45 -6.71 7.28
N GLY A 66 10.57 -6.42 6.32
CA GLY A 66 9.64 -5.29 6.39
C GLY A 66 9.95 -4.19 5.37
N LEU A 67 9.54 -2.97 5.70
CA LEU A 67 9.66 -1.78 4.86
C LEU A 67 10.36 -0.66 5.62
N ILE A 68 11.48 -0.18 5.10
CA ILE A 68 12.07 1.10 5.51
C ILE A 68 11.48 2.20 4.64
N TRP A 69 10.86 3.17 5.28
CA TRP A 69 10.43 4.43 4.69
C TRP A 69 11.41 5.52 5.11
N GLU A 70 12.20 5.98 4.16
CA GLU A 70 13.15 7.08 4.37
C GLU A 70 12.68 8.34 3.65
N VAL A 71 12.34 9.36 4.41
CA VAL A 71 12.12 10.72 3.91
C VAL A 71 13.46 11.44 3.90
N LEU A 72 13.82 12.05 2.77
CA LEU A 72 15.06 12.82 2.62
C LEU A 72 14.82 14.33 2.75
N VAL A 73 13.70 14.81 2.22
CA VAL A 73 13.32 16.24 2.21
C VAL A 73 11.83 16.37 2.51
N PRO A 74 11.39 17.41 3.26
CA PRO A 74 12.18 18.48 3.86
C PRO A 74 12.65 18.20 5.29
N PHE A 75 12.10 17.16 5.91
CA PHE A 75 12.46 16.72 7.26
C PHE A 75 12.97 15.29 7.17
N PRO A 76 14.30 15.07 7.17
CA PRO A 76 14.85 13.74 7.10
C PRO A 76 14.34 12.88 8.26
N SER A 77 13.84 11.69 7.93
CA SER A 77 13.33 10.74 8.92
C SER A 77 13.32 9.34 8.34
N ARG A 78 13.56 8.33 9.19
CA ARG A 78 13.42 6.93 8.82
C ARG A 78 12.39 6.26 9.71
N ALA A 79 11.49 5.53 9.06
CA ALA A 79 10.54 4.64 9.71
C ALA A 79 10.80 3.21 9.24
N LEU A 80 10.69 2.24 10.15
CA LEU A 80 10.71 0.81 9.86
C LEU A 80 9.34 0.25 10.19
N LEU A 81 8.71 -0.38 9.20
CA LEU A 81 7.46 -1.10 9.35
C LEU A 81 7.74 -2.59 9.30
N VAL A 82 7.47 -3.26 10.41
CA VAL A 82 7.74 -4.69 10.62
C VAL A 82 6.74 -5.24 11.63
N ASP A 83 6.17 -6.42 11.35
CA ASP A 83 5.23 -7.13 12.24
C ASP A 83 4.10 -6.26 12.83
N ASP A 84 3.42 -5.51 11.96
CA ASP A 84 2.33 -4.56 12.30
C ASP A 84 2.74 -3.45 13.30
N ALA A 85 4.05 -3.23 13.49
CA ALA A 85 4.62 -2.16 14.27
C ALA A 85 5.35 -1.16 13.38
N VAL A 86 5.34 0.09 13.81
CA VAL A 86 6.16 1.15 13.22
C VAL A 86 7.20 1.57 14.25
N TYR A 87 8.44 1.63 13.81
CA TYR A 87 9.55 2.20 14.56
C TYR A 87 10.04 3.43 13.84
N ILE A 88 10.39 4.48 14.57
CA ILE A 88 11.01 5.70 14.05
C ILE A 88 12.44 5.76 14.56
N GLU A 89 13.36 6.09 13.66
CA GLU A 89 14.76 6.27 14.02
C GLU A 89 14.97 7.67 14.63
N HIS A 90 15.49 7.70 15.85
CA HIS A 90 15.91 8.89 16.56
C HIS A 90 17.34 8.69 17.04
N ASP A 91 18.26 9.55 16.56
CA ASP A 91 19.69 9.50 16.91
C ASP A 91 20.34 8.11 16.74
N GLY A 92 19.95 7.39 15.69
CA GLY A 92 20.44 6.04 15.37
C GLY A 92 19.80 4.92 16.22
N GLN A 93 18.77 5.23 17.00
CA GLN A 93 18.01 4.24 17.77
C GLN A 93 16.58 4.16 17.27
N TRP A 94 16.06 2.94 17.14
CA TRP A 94 14.68 2.69 16.78
C TRP A 94 13.77 2.77 17.99
N GLN A 95 12.73 3.59 17.91
CA GLN A 95 11.71 3.74 18.94
C GLN A 95 10.36 3.43 18.34
N ARG A 96 9.57 2.60 19.02
CA ARG A 96 8.22 2.26 18.56
C ARG A 96 7.36 3.52 18.56
N ASP A 97 6.73 3.82 17.43
CA ASP A 97 5.73 4.88 17.34
C ASP A 97 4.35 4.28 17.62
N GLU A 98 3.55 4.98 18.41
CA GLU A 98 2.15 4.65 18.70
C GLU A 98 1.25 5.89 18.49
N ASN A 99 1.84 7.01 18.03
CA ASN A 99 1.23 8.33 18.07
C ASN A 99 0.60 8.75 16.74
N ASP A 100 0.86 8.06 15.62
CA ASP A 100 0.26 8.37 14.32
C ASP A 100 -0.35 7.15 13.60
N PRO A 101 -1.56 6.71 14.02
CA PRO A 101 -2.26 5.58 13.40
C PRO A 101 -2.52 5.74 11.89
N MET A 102 -2.51 6.97 11.37
CA MET A 102 -2.74 7.20 9.94
C MET A 102 -1.48 6.94 9.12
N ASN A 103 -0.31 7.37 9.62
CA ASN A 103 0.96 7.04 8.95
C ASN A 103 1.24 5.54 9.06
N HIS A 104 0.84 4.88 10.15
CA HIS A 104 0.91 3.43 10.28
C HIS A 104 0.11 2.74 9.17
N LEU A 105 -1.19 3.06 9.04
CA LEU A 105 -2.03 2.51 7.99
C LEU A 105 -1.46 2.78 6.58
N ALA A 106 -0.98 3.99 6.33
CA ALA A 106 -0.39 4.32 5.04
C ALA A 106 0.84 3.45 4.75
N GLY A 107 1.68 3.22 5.75
CA GLY A 107 2.84 2.36 5.62
C GLY A 107 2.50 0.87 5.51
N GLU A 108 1.46 0.38 6.21
CA GLU A 108 0.93 -0.99 6.05
C GLU A 108 0.47 -1.21 4.61
N VAL A 109 -0.37 -0.32 4.09
CA VAL A 109 -0.82 -0.35 2.69
C VAL A 109 0.37 -0.36 1.74
N LEU A 110 1.37 0.48 1.97
CA LEU A 110 2.58 0.52 1.14
C LEU A 110 3.40 -0.77 1.23
N SER A 111 3.54 -1.34 2.43
CA SER A 111 4.26 -2.60 2.66
C SER A 111 3.59 -3.77 1.93
N GLU A 112 2.26 -3.87 2.01
CA GLU A 112 1.50 -4.86 1.25
C GLU A 112 1.66 -4.65 -0.26
N LEU A 113 1.46 -3.42 -0.74
CA LEU A 113 1.62 -3.10 -2.15
C LEU A 113 3.00 -3.50 -2.68
N LEU A 114 4.08 -3.22 -1.94
CA LEU A 114 5.45 -3.56 -2.32
C LEU A 114 5.79 -5.04 -2.15
N SER A 115 5.26 -5.73 -1.13
CA SER A 115 5.48 -7.18 -0.95
C SER A 115 4.75 -8.03 -1.98
N GLY A 116 3.64 -7.52 -2.52
CA GLY A 116 2.73 -8.33 -3.33
C GLY A 116 1.91 -9.32 -2.49
N ASP A 117 1.98 -9.24 -1.17
CA ASP A 117 1.10 -9.98 -0.26
C ASP A 117 0.03 -9.04 0.27
N TRP A 118 -1.09 -8.96 -0.46
CA TRP A 118 -2.15 -7.98 -0.22
C TRP A 118 -3.28 -8.58 0.62
N GLN A 119 -2.96 -9.53 1.49
CA GLN A 119 -4.00 -10.23 2.25
C GLN A 119 -4.81 -9.25 3.11
N GLN A 120 -4.15 -8.35 3.86
CA GLN A 120 -4.86 -7.42 4.73
C GLN A 120 -5.57 -6.34 3.91
N LEU A 121 -4.99 -5.90 2.80
CA LEU A 121 -5.59 -4.98 1.85
C LEU A 121 -6.87 -5.58 1.22
N ASP A 122 -6.84 -6.85 0.82
CA ASP A 122 -7.98 -7.59 0.27
C ASP A 122 -9.07 -7.83 1.34
N GLU A 123 -8.70 -7.95 2.62
CA GLU A 123 -9.64 -8.09 3.74
C GLU A 123 -10.28 -6.74 4.14
N ALA A 124 -9.51 -5.66 4.10
CA ALA A 124 -9.92 -4.34 4.58
C ALA A 124 -10.57 -3.47 3.50
N PHE A 125 -10.36 -3.77 2.22
CA PHE A 125 -10.84 -2.97 1.11
C PHE A 125 -11.50 -3.79 0.00
N GLU A 126 -12.52 -3.20 -0.62
CA GLU A 126 -13.16 -3.72 -1.81
C GLU A 126 -12.91 -2.85 -3.05
N GLU A 127 -12.81 -3.48 -4.22
CA GLU A 127 -12.70 -2.75 -5.49
C GLU A 127 -14.06 -2.12 -5.81
N ARG A 128 -14.08 -0.79 -5.89
CA ARG A 128 -15.27 -0.01 -6.25
C ARG A 128 -15.33 0.33 -7.73
N ALA A 129 -14.18 0.58 -8.33
CA ALA A 129 -14.06 0.90 -9.74
C ALA A 129 -12.68 0.49 -10.26
N SER A 130 -12.64 0.05 -11.51
CA SER A 130 -11.41 -0.31 -12.21
C SER A 130 -11.54 0.09 -13.67
N GLU A 131 -10.53 0.83 -14.12
CA GLU A 131 -10.45 1.41 -15.45
C GLU A 131 -9.13 1.00 -16.07
N VAL A 132 -9.16 0.57 -17.33
CA VAL A 132 -7.97 0.28 -18.13
C VAL A 132 -8.11 0.99 -19.47
N SER A 133 -7.12 1.79 -19.82
CA SER A 133 -7.08 2.53 -21.08
C SER A 133 -6.47 1.68 -22.20
N ALA A 134 -6.61 2.16 -23.45
CA ALA A 134 -6.07 1.47 -24.62
C ALA A 134 -4.54 1.36 -24.63
N ASN A 135 -3.82 2.26 -23.95
CA ASN A 135 -2.36 2.23 -23.80
C ASN A 135 -1.89 1.41 -22.58
N GLY A 136 -2.81 0.73 -21.89
CA GLY A 136 -2.49 -0.14 -20.75
C GLY A 136 -2.31 0.58 -19.42
N ASP A 137 -2.59 1.89 -19.37
CA ASP A 137 -2.70 2.57 -18.08
C ASP A 137 -3.93 2.04 -17.36
N TRP A 138 -3.81 1.89 -16.06
CA TRP A 138 -4.87 1.38 -15.22
C TRP A 138 -5.05 2.26 -14.00
N ARG A 139 -6.28 2.26 -13.50
CA ARG A 139 -6.66 2.95 -12.27
C ARG A 139 -7.66 2.09 -11.52
N VAL A 140 -7.40 1.86 -10.25
CA VAL A 140 -8.29 1.10 -9.36
C VAL A 140 -8.63 1.94 -8.14
N THR A 141 -9.92 2.03 -7.84
CA THR A 141 -10.43 2.70 -6.65
C THR A 141 -10.90 1.65 -5.66
N LEU A 142 -10.32 1.69 -4.46
CA LEU A 142 -10.59 0.79 -3.35
C LEU A 142 -11.39 1.53 -2.27
N GLN A 143 -12.43 0.89 -1.75
CA GLN A 143 -13.28 1.38 -0.68
C GLN A 143 -13.06 0.52 0.56
N THR A 144 -12.83 1.13 1.73
CA THR A 144 -12.68 0.34 2.96
C THR A 144 -14.00 -0.33 3.35
N THR A 145 -13.96 -1.62 3.64
CA THR A 145 -15.06 -2.40 4.26
C THR A 145 -14.92 -2.42 5.78
N ASN A 146 -13.71 -2.16 6.30
CA ASN A 146 -13.44 -2.07 7.72
C ASN A 146 -14.05 -0.79 8.33
N SER A 147 -14.94 -0.96 9.30
CA SER A 147 -15.67 0.15 9.96
C SER A 147 -14.79 1.08 10.79
N TRP A 148 -13.66 0.59 11.31
CA TRP A 148 -12.71 1.41 12.05
C TRP A 148 -11.92 2.30 11.08
N LEU A 149 -11.39 1.72 10.00
CA LEU A 149 -10.71 2.47 8.94
C LEU A 149 -11.63 3.51 8.28
N ALA A 150 -12.91 3.18 8.08
CA ALA A 150 -13.91 4.08 7.50
C ALA A 150 -14.13 5.40 8.26
N LYS A 151 -13.70 5.47 9.53
CA LYS A 151 -13.70 6.71 10.34
C LYS A 151 -12.69 7.73 9.85
N SER A 152 -11.63 7.25 9.20
CA SER A 152 -10.43 8.01 8.86
C SER A 152 -10.18 8.07 7.36
N ILE A 153 -10.47 6.96 6.65
CA ILE A 153 -10.32 6.80 5.21
C ILE A 153 -11.67 6.88 4.52
N ASP A 154 -11.71 7.61 3.41
CA ASP A 154 -12.81 7.59 2.47
C ASP A 154 -12.56 6.54 1.39
N HIS A 155 -11.46 6.63 0.63
CA HIS A 155 -11.10 5.65 -0.38
C HIS A 155 -9.59 5.71 -0.70
N ILE A 156 -9.08 4.67 -1.35
CA ILE A 156 -7.72 4.60 -1.89
C ILE A 156 -7.80 4.51 -3.41
N VAL A 157 -6.88 5.16 -4.10
CA VAL A 157 -6.71 5.05 -5.55
C VAL A 157 -5.31 4.54 -5.84
N LEU A 158 -5.25 3.45 -6.59
CA LEU A 158 -4.03 2.91 -7.17
C LEU A 158 -4.03 3.24 -8.67
N ALA A 159 -2.88 3.63 -9.21
CA ALA A 159 -2.74 3.85 -10.65
C ALA A 159 -1.34 3.50 -11.14
N GLY A 160 -1.24 3.17 -12.42
CA GLY A 160 0.03 2.97 -13.11
C GLY A 160 -0.14 2.34 -14.48
N ASN A 161 0.94 1.76 -14.98
CA ASN A 161 0.96 0.99 -16.23
C ASN A 161 1.71 -0.33 -15.98
N ALA A 162 2.94 -0.46 -16.45
CA ALA A 162 3.75 -1.64 -16.25
C ALA A 162 4.13 -1.84 -14.78
N ASN A 163 4.15 -0.78 -13.96
CA ASN A 163 4.37 -0.81 -12.51
C ASN A 163 3.26 -0.01 -11.80
N LEU A 164 3.21 -0.13 -10.48
CA LEU A 164 2.49 0.83 -9.63
C LEU A 164 3.21 2.19 -9.74
N GLU A 165 2.50 3.24 -10.13
CA GLU A 165 3.09 4.57 -10.31
C GLU A 165 2.58 5.56 -9.26
N GLN A 166 1.34 5.36 -8.79
CA GLN A 166 0.74 6.24 -7.81
C GLN A 166 -0.14 5.49 -6.81
N VAL A 167 -0.03 5.89 -5.55
CA VAL A 167 -0.99 5.59 -4.48
C VAL A 167 -1.54 6.90 -3.96
N ALA A 168 -2.86 7.04 -3.94
CA ALA A 168 -3.52 8.18 -3.31
C ALA A 168 -4.50 7.70 -2.24
N VAL A 169 -4.32 8.17 -1.02
CA VAL A 169 -5.20 7.89 0.11
C VAL A 169 -6.04 9.13 0.38
N TYR A 170 -7.35 9.02 0.19
CA TYR A 170 -8.31 10.07 0.48
C TYR A 170 -8.88 9.82 1.86
N GLY A 171 -8.50 10.69 2.80
CA GLY A 171 -9.02 10.69 4.15
C GLY A 171 -10.33 11.46 4.27
N ARG A 172 -11.07 11.18 5.34
CA ARG A 172 -12.21 11.99 5.76
C ARG A 172 -11.75 13.42 6.06
N LYS A 173 -12.71 14.36 6.02
CA LYS A 173 -12.48 15.78 6.31
C LYS A 173 -11.50 16.49 5.37
N GLY A 174 -11.26 15.94 4.17
CA GLY A 174 -10.46 16.57 3.12
C GLY A 174 -8.94 16.38 3.29
N ASN A 175 -8.52 15.37 4.04
CA ASN A 175 -7.12 14.98 4.08
C ASN A 175 -6.81 14.17 2.82
N VAL A 176 -5.70 14.45 2.14
CA VAL A 176 -5.27 13.65 0.99
C VAL A 176 -3.77 13.42 1.10
N SER A 177 -3.34 12.17 0.91
CA SER A 177 -1.94 11.83 0.70
C SER A 177 -1.79 11.24 -0.69
N ARG A 178 -0.84 11.72 -1.50
CA ARG A 178 -0.51 11.15 -2.81
C ARG A 178 0.97 10.84 -2.84
N LEU A 179 1.31 9.59 -3.12
CA LEU A 179 2.66 9.12 -3.39
C LEU A 179 2.79 8.78 -4.87
N LYS A 180 3.83 9.30 -5.50
CA LYS A 180 4.27 8.93 -6.85
C LYS A 180 5.58 8.19 -6.74
N PHE A 181 5.67 7.04 -7.39
CA PHE A 181 6.85 6.21 -7.39
C PHE A 181 7.67 6.42 -8.66
N ASN A 182 8.99 6.29 -8.54
CA ASN A 182 9.88 6.31 -9.67
C ASN A 182 11.07 5.36 -9.46
N GLY A 183 11.52 4.72 -10.54
CA GLY A 183 12.75 3.94 -10.55
C GLY A 183 12.71 2.70 -9.66
N PHE A 184 11.69 1.85 -9.80
CA PHE A 184 11.67 0.55 -9.13
C PHE A 184 12.89 -0.29 -9.53
N LEU A 185 13.64 -0.73 -8.52
CA LEU A 185 14.72 -1.70 -8.64
C LEU A 185 14.30 -2.97 -7.91
N TYR A 186 14.21 -4.07 -8.65
CA TYR A 186 13.82 -5.37 -8.13
C TYR A 186 15.03 -6.30 -8.05
N GLN A 187 15.17 -6.99 -6.93
CA GLN A 187 16.16 -8.04 -6.73
C GLN A 187 15.48 -9.32 -6.30
N ASN A 188 15.67 -10.39 -7.08
CA ASN A 188 15.12 -11.72 -6.80
C ASN A 188 16.15 -12.67 -6.18
N THR A 189 17.42 -12.27 -6.09
CA THR A 189 18.46 -13.01 -5.37
C THR A 189 18.29 -12.84 -3.86
N PRO A 190 18.81 -13.76 -3.04
CA PRO A 190 18.80 -13.59 -1.58
C PRO A 190 19.40 -12.24 -1.15
N LEU A 191 18.96 -11.75 0.01
CA LEU A 191 19.50 -10.54 0.61
C LEU A 191 21.00 -10.71 0.90
N THR A 192 21.77 -9.65 0.70
CA THR A 192 23.13 -9.57 1.22
C THR A 192 23.10 -9.30 2.72
N ALA A 193 24.19 -9.63 3.43
CA ALA A 193 24.29 -9.32 4.85
C ALA A 193 24.20 -7.82 5.15
N GLU A 194 24.58 -6.95 4.20
CA GLU A 194 24.42 -5.50 4.34
C GLU A 194 22.95 -5.09 4.26
N GLN A 195 22.22 -5.60 3.27
CA GLN A 195 20.79 -5.36 3.13
C GLN A 195 19.99 -5.88 4.32
N GLU A 196 20.36 -7.02 4.89
CA GLU A 196 19.71 -7.54 6.11
C GLU A 196 19.90 -6.58 7.29
N ARG A 197 21.13 -6.08 7.49
CA ARG A 197 21.46 -5.16 8.58
C ARG A 197 20.73 -3.82 8.53
N GLU A 198 20.27 -3.38 7.36
CA GLU A 198 19.49 -2.15 7.24
C GLU A 198 18.20 -2.18 8.07
N PHE A 199 17.65 -3.37 8.31
CA PHE A 199 16.37 -3.62 8.99
C PHE A 199 16.55 -4.06 10.45
N ASP A 200 17.79 -4.14 10.94
CA ASP A 200 18.06 -4.46 12.33
C ASP A 200 17.63 -3.28 13.21
N HIS A 201 16.75 -3.56 14.18
CA HIS A 201 16.14 -2.54 15.04
C HIS A 201 16.15 -2.92 16.53
N HIS A 202 16.94 -3.94 16.89
CA HIS A 202 17.11 -4.45 18.26
C HIS A 202 18.41 -3.93 18.89
#